data_AF-A0A7J9KXN6-F1
#
_entry.id   AF-A0A7J9KXN6-F1
#
_cell.length_a   1.000
_cell.length_b   1.000
_cell.length_c   1.000
_cell.angle_alpha   90.00
_cell.angle_beta   90.00
_cell.angle_gamma   90.00
#
_symmetry.space_group_name_H-M   'P 1'
#
loop_
_entity.id
_entity.type
_entity.pdbx_description
1 polymer ?
#
loop_
_entity_poly.entity_id
_entity_poly.type
_entity_poly.pdbx_seq_one_letter_code
_entity_poly.pdbx_strand_id
1 'polypeptide(L)' 'MGLTKEPSTVIKDSEGRKWRLNILVYARSVHLGAGWSKFMEENKLEVGDTLLFQHIPNTGNVIYFHIIRKARDGNHG' A
#
# COMPACT_ATOMS: atom_id res chain seq x y z
N MET A 1 -28.14 -15.74 0.49
CA MET A 1 -27.51 -14.52 1.05
C MET A 1 -26.24 -14.94 1.76
N GLY A 2 -25.09 -14.86 1.10
CA GLY A 2 -23.81 -15.26 1.68
C GLY A 2 -22.95 -14.02 1.85
N LEU A 3 -22.57 -13.70 3.08
CA LEU A 3 -21.65 -12.60 3.39
C LEU A 3 -20.31 -12.88 2.70
N THR A 4 -20.13 -12.35 1.49
CA THR A 4 -18.86 -12.40 0.79
C THR A 4 -17.87 -11.61 1.61
N LYS A 5 -16.87 -12.27 2.21
CA LYS A 5 -15.72 -11.57 2.79
C LYS A 5 -15.19 -10.65 1.71
N GLU A 6 -15.24 -9.34 1.95
CA GLU A 6 -14.60 -8.40 1.04
C GLU A 6 -13.12 -8.79 0.92
N PRO A 7 -12.59 -8.95 -0.31
CA PRO A 7 -11.19 -9.31 -0.47
C PRO A 7 -10.35 -8.21 0.18
N SER A 8 -9.42 -8.61 1.04
CA SER A 8 -8.53 -7.69 1.76
C SER A 8 -7.11 -8.22 1.77
N THR A 9 -6.15 -7.30 1.76
CA THR A 9 -4.72 -7.56 1.84
C THR A 9 -4.13 -6.91 3.08
N VAL A 10 -2.97 -7.39 3.52
CA VAL A 10 -2.15 -6.71 4.52
C VAL A 10 -0.91 -6.17 3.84
N ILE A 11 -0.67 -4.87 3.96
CA ILE A 11 0.58 -4.25 3.54
C ILE A 11 1.50 -4.09 4.75
N LYS A 12 2.78 -4.45 4.61
CA LYS A 12 3.77 -4.48 5.70
C LYS A 12 5.08 -3.79 5.31
N ASP A 13 5.65 -2.98 6.19
CA ASP A 13 6.98 -2.40 5.99
C ASP A 13 8.11 -3.26 6.60
N SER A 14 9.36 -2.81 6.43
CA SER A 14 10.55 -3.44 6.99
C SER A 14 10.57 -3.43 8.53
N GLU A 15 9.93 -2.44 9.15
CA GLU A 15 9.78 -2.30 10.62
C GLU A 15 8.66 -3.20 11.17
N GLY A 16 7.87 -3.81 10.29
CA GLY A 16 6.81 -4.74 10.63
C GLY A 16 5.48 -4.09 10.98
N ARG A 17 5.32 -2.77 10.79
CA ARG A 17 4.04 -2.09 10.83
C ARG A 17 3.13 -2.63 9.72
N LYS A 18 1.82 -2.64 9.97
CA LYS A 18 0.84 -3.31 9.11
C LYS A 18 -0.36 -2.42 8.87
N TRP A 19 -0.82 -2.42 7.62
CA TRP A 19 -2.05 -1.76 7.20
C TRP A 19 -2.95 -2.77 6.50
N ARG A 20 -4.20 -2.88 6.95
CA ARG A 20 -5.21 -3.68 6.25
C ARG A 20 -5.86 -2.81 5.20
N LEU A 21 -5.87 -3.29 3.96
CA LEU A 21 -6.50 -2.62 2.83
C LEU A 21 -7.57 -3.52 2.22
N ASN A 22 -8.69 -2.93 1.84
CA ASN A 22 -9.65 -3.61 1.00
C ASN A 22 -9.11 -3.65 -0.43
N ILE A 23 -9.40 -4.73 -1.13
CA ILE A 23 -9.07 -4.92 -2.53
C ILE A 23 -10.35 -4.78 -3.33
N LEU A 24 -10.33 -3.93 -4.35
CA LEU A 24 -11.42 -3.79 -5.29
C LEU A 24 -11.00 -4.46 -6.60
N VAL A 25 -11.63 -5.59 -6.92
CA VAL A 25 -11.36 -6.34 -8.14
C VAL A 25 -12.37 -5.95 -9.20
N TYR A 26 -11.87 -5.43 -10.32
CA TYR A 26 -12.63 -5.12 -11.52
C TYR A 26 -12.22 -6.08 -12.64
N ALA A 27 -12.97 -6.08 -13.75
CA ALA A 27 -12.73 -7.01 -14.86
C ALA A 27 -11.31 -6.95 -15.47
N ARG A 28 -10.61 -5.82 -15.35
CA ARG A 28 -9.27 -5.60 -15.93
C ARG A 28 -8.27 -4.92 -14.99
N SER A 29 -8.67 -4.64 -13.76
CA SER A 29 -7.82 -3.92 -12.81
C SER A 29 -8.10 -4.35 -11.38
N VAL A 30 -7.12 -4.12 -10.51
CA VAL A 30 -7.24 -4.32 -9.07
C VAL A 30 -6.81 -3.04 -8.40
N HIS A 31 -7.67 -2.47 -7.55
CA HIS A 31 -7.39 -1.22 -6.86
C HIS A 31 -7.26 -1.47 -5.35
N LEU A 32 -6.41 -0.68 -4.70
CA LEU A 32 -6.34 -0.58 -3.24
C LEU A 32 -7.44 0.37 -2.77
N GLY A 33 -8.39 -0.15 -1.99
CA GLY A 33 -9.58 0.55 -1.55
C GLY A 33 -9.46 1.09 -0.13
N ALA A 34 -10.49 0.83 0.69
CA ALA A 34 -10.56 1.30 2.07
C ALA A 34 -9.28 0.97 2.86
N GLY A 35 -8.82 1.94 3.66
CA GLY A 35 -7.54 1.89 4.38
C GLY A 35 -6.39 2.60 3.64
N TRP A 36 -6.52 2.87 2.33
CA TRP A 36 -5.46 3.51 1.54
C TRP A 36 -5.13 4.94 2.01
N SER A 37 -6.15 5.76 2.29
CA SER A 37 -5.96 7.13 2.78
C SER A 37 -5.19 7.17 4.11
N LYS A 38 -5.59 6.31 5.06
CA LYS A 38 -4.92 6.17 6.36
C LYS A 38 -3.47 5.70 6.21
N PHE A 39 -3.23 4.75 5.30
CA PHE A 39 -1.87 4.32 4.97
C PHE A 39 -1.01 5.48 4.46
N MET A 40 -1.54 6.33 3.58
CA MET A 40 -0.81 7.49 3.06
C MET A 40 -0.50 8.52 4.15
N GLU A 41 -1.47 8.81 5.01
CA GLU A 41 -1.33 9.77 6.10
C GLU A 41 -0.28 9.32 7.13
N GLU A 42 -0.38 8.09 7.62
CA GLU A 42 0.54 7.55 8.63
C GLU A 42 1.98 7.39 8.11
N ASN A 43 2.14 7.20 6.80
CA ASN A 43 3.45 7.14 6.16
C ASN A 43 3.93 8.49 5.62
N LYS A 44 3.14 9.56 5.78
CA LYS A 44 3.45 10.91 5.26
C LYS A 44 3.87 10.85 3.80
N LEU A 45 3.11 10.13 2.98
CA LEU A 45 3.39 10.01 1.55
C LEU A 45 3.02 11.30 0.85
N GLU A 46 3.92 11.79 0.02
CA GLU A 46 3.72 13.00 -0.77
C GLU A 46 3.77 12.71 -2.26
N VAL A 47 3.21 13.62 -3.06
CA VAL A 47 3.40 13.58 -4.52
C VAL A 47 4.90 13.63 -4.82
N GLY A 48 5.33 12.69 -5.66
CA GLY A 48 6.73 12.46 -6.03
C GLY A 48 7.38 11.29 -5.30
N ASP A 49 6.86 10.87 -4.14
CA ASP A 49 7.32 9.64 -3.49
C ASP A 49 6.93 8.42 -4.33
N THR A 50 7.82 7.41 -4.35
CA THR A 50 7.60 6.15 -5.05
C THR A 50 7.38 5.02 -4.05
N LEU A 51 6.35 4.21 -4.29
CA LEU A 51 6.09 2.98 -3.53
C LEU A 51 6.54 1.77 -4.33
N LEU A 52 7.45 0.99 -3.75
CA LEU A 52 7.85 -0.30 -4.29
C LEU A 52 7.11 -1.41 -3.55
N PHE A 53 6.22 -2.11 -4.23
CA PHE A 53 5.52 -3.29 -3.70
C PHE A 53 6.28 -4.57 -4.05
N GLN A 54 6.41 -5.46 -3.08
CA GLN A 54 7.08 -6.76 -3.22
C GLN A 54 6.16 -7.86 -2.70
N HIS A 55 5.91 -8.86 -3.54
CA HIS A 55 5.22 -10.08 -3.15
C HIS A 55 6.25 -11.15 -2.80
N ILE A 56 6.16 -11.69 -1.59
CA ILE A 56 7.02 -12.79 -1.14
C ILE A 56 6.21 -14.09 -1.24
N PRO A 57 6.69 -15.12 -1.96
CA PRO A 57 6.01 -16.41 -2.01
C PRO A 57 5.78 -16.98 -0.60
N ASN A 58 4.68 -17.71 -0.42
CA ASN A 58 4.32 -18.36 0.84
C ASN A 58 4.02 -17.43 2.03
N THR A 59 3.86 -16.11 1.83
CA THR A 59 3.43 -15.18 2.90
C THR A 59 1.92 -14.92 2.93
N GLY A 60 1.13 -15.68 2.15
CA GLY A 60 -0.32 -15.49 2.04
C GLY A 60 -0.69 -14.16 1.38
N ASN A 61 -1.66 -13.44 1.95
CA ASN A 61 -2.13 -12.15 1.43
C ASN A 61 -1.34 -10.94 1.99
N VAL A 62 -0.02 -11.10 2.15
CA VAL A 62 0.87 -10.03 2.64
C VAL A 62 1.67 -9.47 1.49
N ILE A 63 1.63 -8.15 1.33
CA ILE A 63 2.44 -7.39 0.39
C ILE A 63 3.42 -6.55 1.20
N TYR A 64 4.71 -6.68 0.89
CA TYR A 64 5.73 -5.85 1.49
C TYR A 64 5.86 -4.57 0.69
N PHE A 65 6.16 -3.45 1.34
CA PHE A 65 6.42 -2.20 0.63
C PHE A 65 7.64 -1.47 1.18
N HIS A 66 8.23 -0.67 0.30
CA HIS A 66 9.28 0.29 0.65
C HIS A 66 8.91 1.65 0.04
N ILE A 67 9.15 2.71 0.80
CA ILE A 67 8.97 4.08 0.31
C ILE A 67 10.33 4.60 -0.14
N ILE A 68 10.42 4.96 -1.41
CA ILE A 68 11.54 5.69 -1.96
C ILE A 68 11.13 7.15 -2.00
N ARG A 69 11.71 7.95 -1.10
CA ARG A 69 11.36 9.37 -0.97
C ARG A 69 11.86 10.13 -2.19
N LYS A 70 11.05 11.07 -2.67
CA LYS A 70 11.54 12.03 -3.66
C LYS A 70 12.77 12.76 -3.12
N ALA A 71 13.69 13.11 -4.01
CA ALA A 71 14.75 14.04 -3.64
C ALA A 71 14.10 15.35 -3.20
N ARG A 72 14.63 15.95 -2.13
CA ARG A 72 14.28 17.35 -1.86
C ARG A 72 14.91 18.16 -2.98
N ASP A 73 14.09 18.84 -3.77
CA ASP A 73 14.58 19.88 -4.66
C ASP A 73 15.37 20.86 -3.79
N GLY A 74 16.70 20.87 -3.98
CA GLY A 74 17.58 21.78 -3.29
C GLY A 74 17.25 23.18 -3.77
N ASN A 75 16.45 23.91 -2.99
CA ASN A 75 16.17 25.32 -3.22
C ASN A 75 17.51 26.07 -3.26
N HIS A 76 17.99 26.37 -4.46
CA HIS A 76 19.02 27.37 -4.72
C HIS A 76 18.29 28.64 -5.15
N GLY A 77 18.39 29.69 -4.32
CA GLY A 77 17.89 31.04 -4.62
C GLY A 77 16.93 31.56 -3.57
#